data_AF-A0A9E5C770-F1
#
_entry.id   AF-A0A9E5C770-F1
#
_cell.length_a   1.000
_cell.length_b   1.000
_cell.length_c   1.000
_cell.angle_alpha   90.00
_cell.angle_beta   90.00
_cell.angle_gamma   90.00
#
_symmetry.space_group_name_H-M   'P 1'
#
loop_
_entity.id
_entity.type
_entity.pdbx_description
1 polymer ?
#
loop_
_entity_poly.entity_id
_entity_poly.type
_entity_poly.pdbx_seq_one_letter_code
_entity_poly.pdbx_strand_id
1 'polypeptide(L)' 'MDGNFLGTTVVGSYPQPDWLIDREALANAGVPRVRRAGLWRVSDEYLEAAQDDATLLAIGEMERAGVELI' A
#
# COMPACT_ATOMS: atom_id res chain seq x y z
N MET A 1 -26.78 14.98 4.67
CA MET A 1 -25.57 15.54 4.03
C MET A 1 -26.06 16.63 3.10
N ASP A 2 -25.58 17.85 3.31
CA ASP A 2 -25.93 18.97 2.43
C ASP A 2 -25.34 18.66 1.04
N GLY A 3 -26.10 18.93 -0.02
CA GLY A 3 -25.78 18.50 -1.40
C GLY A 3 -24.52 19.11 -2.05
N ASN A 4 -23.61 19.68 -1.25
CA ASN A 4 -22.40 20.40 -1.66
C ASN A 4 -21.08 19.72 -1.22
N PHE A 5 -21.12 18.47 -0.76
CA PHE A 5 -19.89 17.75 -0.42
C PHE A 5 -19.17 17.26 -1.69
N LEU A 6 -17.95 17.77 -1.91
CA LEU A 6 -17.02 17.29 -2.94
C LEU A 6 -15.84 16.61 -2.23
N GLY A 7 -16.00 15.32 -1.90
CA GLY A 7 -14.97 14.56 -1.21
C GLY A 7 -13.85 14.08 -2.14
N THR A 8 -12.65 13.93 -1.58
CA THR A 8 -11.49 13.33 -2.25
C THR A 8 -11.21 11.92 -1.74
N THR A 9 -10.71 11.09 -2.64
CA THR A 9 -10.28 9.72 -2.36
C THR A 9 -9.24 9.29 -3.39
N VAL A 10 -8.48 8.25 -3.08
CA VAL A 10 -7.61 7.57 -4.05
C VAL A 10 -8.36 6.41 -4.71
N VAL A 11 -7.94 6.02 -5.92
CA VAL A 11 -8.59 4.91 -6.65
C VAL A 11 -8.28 3.55 -6.03
N GLY A 12 -7.22 3.43 -5.22
CA GLY A 12 -6.85 2.17 -4.59
C GLY A 12 -5.40 2.14 -4.12
N SER A 13 -4.57 1.35 -4.80
CA SER A 13 -3.19 1.05 -4.38
C SER A 13 -2.37 2.28 -4.02
N TYR A 14 -1.68 2.21 -2.89
CA TYR A 14 -0.71 3.21 -2.46
C TYR A 14 0.73 2.68 -2.66
N PRO A 15 1.73 3.54 -2.94
CA PRO A 15 3.12 3.10 -3.03
C PRO A 15 3.59 2.38 -1.77
N GLN A 16 3.92 1.09 -1.92
CA GLN A 16 4.53 0.30 -0.83
C GLN A 16 5.94 0.83 -0.53
N PRO A 17 6.41 0.88 0.72
CA PRO A 17 7.76 1.34 1.04
C PRO A 17 8.87 0.42 0.51
N ASP A 18 10.04 1.00 0.22
CA ASP A 18 11.22 0.28 -0.32
C ASP A 18 11.72 -0.83 0.62
N TRP A 19 11.54 -0.63 1.92
CA TRP A 19 11.94 -1.61 2.93
C TRP A 19 11.01 -2.83 2.99
N LEU A 20 9.78 -2.71 2.47
CA LEU A 20 8.78 -3.79 2.52
C LEU A 20 8.90 -4.72 1.29
N ILE A 21 9.03 -4.14 0.10
CA ILE A 21 8.98 -4.87 -1.17
C ILE A 21 10.21 -4.66 -2.05
N ASP A 22 10.65 -5.72 -2.71
CA ASP A 22 11.63 -5.63 -3.78
C ASP A 22 10.96 -5.09 -5.06
N ARG A 23 11.09 -3.78 -5.29
CA ARG A 23 10.53 -3.10 -6.46
C ARG A 23 11.13 -3.57 -7.79
N GLU A 24 12.40 -3.93 -7.82
CA GLU A 24 13.06 -4.38 -9.04
C GLU A 24 12.55 -5.78 -9.41
N ALA A 25 12.46 -6.68 -8.42
CA ALA A 25 11.84 -7.98 -8.61
C ALA A 25 10.37 -7.87 -9.02
N LEU A 26 9.62 -6.92 -8.46
CA LEU A 26 8.22 -6.64 -8.80
C LEU A 26 8.06 -6.11 -10.23
N ALA A 27 8.87 -5.14 -10.64
CA ALA A 27 8.81 -4.57 -11.99
C ALA A 27 9.08 -5.64 -13.07
N ASN A 28 9.97 -6.58 -12.77
CA ASN A 28 10.30 -7.71 -13.64
C ASN A 28 9.37 -8.91 -13.45
N ALA A 29 8.33 -8.81 -12.59
CA ALA A 29 7.59 -9.99 -12.17
C ALA A 29 6.58 -10.53 -13.20
N GLY A 30 6.22 -9.73 -14.22
CA GLY A 30 5.08 -10.02 -15.09
C GLY A 30 3.76 -10.06 -14.31
N VAL A 31 2.64 -10.35 -14.99
CA VAL A 31 1.33 -10.45 -14.33
C VAL A 31 1.27 -11.77 -13.53
N PRO A 32 1.18 -11.73 -12.18
CA PRO A 32 1.11 -12.94 -11.39
C PRO A 32 -0.23 -13.64 -11.61
N ARG A 33 -0.20 -14.93 -11.97
CA ARG A 33 -1.41 -15.79 -12.04
C ARG A 33 -1.61 -16.62 -10.77
N VAL A 34 -0.58 -16.63 -9.92
CA VAL A 34 -0.52 -17.28 -8.60
C VAL A 34 0.26 -16.36 -7.67
N ARG A 35 0.16 -16.56 -6.35
CA ARG A 35 0.96 -15.79 -5.37
C ARG A 35 2.45 -16.01 -5.65
N ARG A 36 3.17 -14.92 -5.86
CA ARG A 36 4.62 -14.94 -6.09
C ARG A 36 5.35 -14.86 -4.75
N ALA A 37 6.14 -15.88 -4.46
CA ALA A 37 7.05 -15.87 -3.31
C ALA A 37 8.28 -14.99 -3.61
N GLY A 38 8.92 -14.49 -2.56
CA GLY A 38 10.22 -13.81 -2.64
C GLY A 38 10.18 -12.35 -3.14
N LEU A 39 9.01 -11.70 -3.19
CA LEU A 39 8.92 -10.25 -3.43
C LEU A 39 9.07 -9.43 -2.15
N TRP A 40 8.69 -10.00 -1.01
CA TRP A 40 8.77 -9.33 0.27
C TRP A 40 10.20 -9.38 0.81
N ARG A 41 10.69 -8.25 1.32
CA ARG A 41 12.00 -8.16 1.97
C ARG A 41 11.97 -8.65 3.41
N VAL A 42 10.79 -8.63 4.02
CA VAL A 42 10.54 -9.07 5.39
C VAL A 42 10.28 -10.57 5.41
N SER A 43 10.78 -11.26 6.44
CA SER A 43 10.52 -12.69 6.64
C SER A 43 9.05 -12.98 6.91
N ASP A 44 8.60 -14.18 6.58
CA ASP A 44 7.20 -14.59 6.74
C ASP A 44 6.69 -14.44 8.19
N GLU A 45 7.55 -14.62 9.20
CA GLU A 45 7.21 -14.45 10.63
C GLU A 45 6.74 -13.03 10.97
N TYR A 46 7.31 -12.02 10.31
CA TYR A 46 7.02 -10.60 10.57
C TYR A 46 6.27 -9.91 9.43
N LEU A 47 5.93 -10.64 8.37
CA LEU A 47 5.41 -10.04 7.14
C LEU A 47 4.06 -9.35 7.36
N GLU A 48 3.15 -9.98 8.12
CA GLU A 48 1.83 -9.40 8.41
C GLU A 48 1.96 -8.09 9.19
N ALA A 49 2.72 -8.11 10.29
CA ALA A 49 3.00 -6.90 11.09
C ALA A 49 3.65 -5.79 10.25
N ALA A 50 4.60 -6.14 9.39
CA ALA A 50 5.25 -5.18 8.49
C ALA A 50 4.29 -4.60 7.43
N GLN A 51 3.31 -5.37 6.96
CA GLN A 51 2.27 -4.89 6.05
C GLN A 51 1.28 -3.97 6.77
N ASP A 52 0.92 -4.29 8.01
CA ASP A 52 0.09 -3.43 8.86
C ASP A 52 0.79 -2.09 9.11
N ASP A 53 2.08 -2.11 9.47
CA ASP A 53 2.89 -0.91 9.68
C ASP A 53 2.95 -0.03 8.41
N ALA A 54 3.16 -0.64 7.25
CA ALA A 54 3.14 0.08 5.97
C ALA A 54 1.75 0.66 5.64
N THR A 55 0.67 -0.02 6.05
CA THR A 55 -0.69 0.46 5.89
C THR A 55 -0.94 1.69 6.75
N LEU A 56 -0.47 1.69 8.00
CA LEU A 56 -0.56 2.86 8.89
C LEU A 56 0.21 4.06 8.32
N LEU A 57 1.37 3.84 7.70
CA LEU A 57 2.10 4.91 7.01
C LEU A 57 1.29 5.49 5.86
N ALA A 58 0.71 4.65 5.00
CA ALA A 58 -0.11 5.10 3.87
C ALA A 58 -1.34 5.90 4.33
N ILE A 59 -2.03 5.44 5.37
CA ILE A 59 -3.15 6.15 5.99
C ILE A 59 -2.67 7.51 6.51
N GLY A 60 -1.59 7.54 7.30
CA GLY A 60 -1.07 8.80 7.86
C GLY A 60 -0.63 9.80 6.78
N GLU A 61 -0.10 9.34 5.64
CA GLU A 61 0.21 10.21 4.51
C GLU A 61 -1.04 10.78 3.83
N MET A 62 -2.07 9.95 3.65
CA MET A 62 -3.35 10.39 3.09
C MET A 62 -4.08 11.36 4.02
N GLU A 63 -4.09 11.12 5.33
CA GLU A 63 -4.64 12.03 6.34
C GLU A 63 -3.92 13.38 6.31
N ARG A 64 -2.57 13.37 6.25
CA ARG A 64 -1.77 14.60 6.16
C ARG A 64 -1.98 15.36 4.85
N ALA A 65 -2.32 14.66 3.77
CA ALA A 65 -2.67 15.25 2.49
C ALA A 65 -4.12 15.77 2.44
N GLY A 66 -4.94 15.47 3.45
CA GLY A 66 -6.34 15.89 3.53
C GLY A 66 -7.30 15.02 2.70
N VAL A 67 -6.94 13.77 2.40
CA VAL A 67 -7.83 12.82 1.72
C VAL A 67 -8.96 12.42 2.67
N GLU A 68 -10.22 12.65 2.27
CA GLU A 68 -11.36 12.46 3.19
C GLU A 68 -11.88 11.01 3.27
N LEU A 69 -11.68 10.22 2.22
CA LEU A 69 -12.05 8.80 2.20
C LEU A 69 -10.81 7.95 1.92
N ILE A 70 -10.42 7.16 2.92
CA ILE A 70 -9.25 6.28 2.94
C ILE A 70 -9.71 4.82 3.00
#